data_AF-A0A964BXK9-F1
#
_entry.id   AF-A0A964BXK9-F1
#
_cell.length_a   1.000
_cell.length_b   1.000
_cell.length_c   1.000
_cell.angle_alpha   90.00
_cell.angle_beta   90.00
_cell.angle_gamma   90.00
#
_symmetry.space_group_name_H-M   'P 1'
#
loop_
_entity.id
_entity.type
_entity.pdbx_description
1 polymer ?
#
loop_
_entity_poly.entity_id
_entity_poly.type
_entity_poly.pdbx_seq_one_letter_code
_entity_poly.pdbx_strand_id
1 'polypeptide(L)'
;MNILIANIGTSDLTIQISIEGENYYLPIDYLSNEANIGEKIAKLKPNLQKLWDYKTQRNYIETILYPEFGFPTNVKQTSRKLTQIVWEKYQANEIIWHPRIKPARIWGVIQKAISLGATKGYIFVTNQVTFQNPEGHEKDTIYMYDILVKWLELENIPFKIERKFIDSTIDANRLEPLLSDYEKHLKEIANVEKLNLLSAELQPKNDLVMASIKGGTGTMVTALQIKAIDSNFKILVFIDPELNLENILQGKPSECTLTLYWRHLRSQKYDTVRQLLLRWDFDGAILILDGWQKNLDLLPSGIIDETNIEASKVAIKSAIAALNLGLSFINLDRAETKNILKFNPAISVLSELEKTYEPWLNLYAQCRIYWELNQVANFLSRLTSFYEELLSYLIIELGGSKYFAGDIYNWQLQKSLFEPELWDKFYQYASKKNSKFKKYDFDNQKYWLTNRWEKFKLVAILVDSQETDNPNWKYIKESLPMLEYWIKKRNKMIHLAKGVSKTTMWEMLELDRKSEDKQIKNEAIQACNPDEILQVTSEICSRAFKLLGLEEKSFVGYSSTTPYYLYSEIIDWVLRHLETDKLR
;
A
#
# COMPACT_ATOMS: atom_id res chain seq x y z
N MET A 1 -23.88 -0.70 2.35
CA MET A 1 -24.25 -1.79 1.45
C MET A 1 -23.83 -3.10 2.12
N ASN A 2 -24.77 -3.98 2.44
CA ASN A 2 -24.46 -5.32 2.96
C ASN A 2 -25.03 -6.34 1.99
N ILE A 3 -24.18 -7.00 1.20
CA ILE A 3 -24.61 -7.92 0.14
C ILE A 3 -23.89 -9.26 0.21
N LEU A 4 -24.57 -10.32 -0.22
CA LEU A 4 -23.96 -11.62 -0.51
C LEU A 4 -23.60 -11.72 -1.99
N ILE A 5 -22.49 -12.36 -2.28
CA ILE A 5 -22.07 -12.76 -3.62
C ILE A 5 -21.73 -14.24 -3.54
N ALA A 6 -22.37 -15.08 -4.33
CA ALA A 6 -22.17 -16.52 -4.24
C ALA A 6 -22.32 -17.22 -5.59
N ASN A 7 -21.61 -18.33 -5.76
CA ASN A 7 -21.91 -19.30 -6.80
C ASN A 7 -22.96 -20.28 -6.25
N ILE A 8 -23.83 -20.80 -7.12
CA ILE A 8 -24.66 -21.97 -6.82
C ILE A 8 -24.11 -23.19 -7.55
N GLY A 9 -24.03 -24.33 -6.88
CA GLY A 9 -23.57 -25.62 -7.42
C GLY A 9 -24.66 -26.69 -7.39
N THR A 10 -24.51 -27.71 -8.23
CA THR A 10 -25.48 -28.82 -8.42
C THR A 10 -25.82 -29.59 -7.14
N SER A 11 -24.89 -29.60 -6.19
CA SER A 11 -25.03 -30.29 -4.90
C SER A 11 -25.60 -29.41 -3.77
N ASP A 12 -25.99 -28.16 -4.06
CA ASP A 12 -26.60 -27.28 -3.05
C ASP A 12 -28.07 -27.61 -2.78
N LEU A 13 -28.72 -28.35 -3.68
CA LEU A 13 -30.12 -28.76 -3.59
C LEU A 13 -30.22 -30.22 -3.17
N THR A 14 -30.98 -30.47 -2.10
CA THR A 14 -31.30 -31.82 -1.62
C THR A 14 -32.78 -32.11 -1.76
N ILE A 15 -33.09 -33.38 -2.03
CA ILE A 15 -34.46 -33.90 -2.17
C ILE A 15 -34.68 -35.00 -1.14
N GLN A 16 -35.84 -34.99 -0.50
CA GLN A 16 -36.27 -36.01 0.43
C GLN A 16 -36.60 -37.33 -0.28
N ILE A 17 -35.97 -38.39 0.18
CA ILE A 17 -36.13 -39.78 -0.26
C ILE A 17 -36.41 -40.64 0.98
N SER A 18 -37.45 -41.47 0.91
CA SER A 18 -37.76 -42.45 1.95
C SER A 18 -36.92 -43.72 1.75
N ILE A 19 -36.05 -44.03 2.70
CA ILE A 19 -35.15 -45.20 2.69
C ILE A 19 -35.43 -46.00 3.95
N GLU A 20 -35.84 -47.26 3.81
CA GLU A 20 -36.11 -48.19 4.93
C GLU A 20 -37.10 -47.63 5.98
N GLY A 21 -38.04 -46.76 5.55
CA GLY A 21 -39.07 -46.16 6.41
C GLY A 21 -38.67 -44.83 7.05
N GLU A 22 -37.45 -44.34 6.80
CA GLU A 22 -36.97 -43.04 7.27
C GLU A 22 -36.75 -42.07 6.09
N ASN A 23 -37.02 -40.79 6.32
CA ASN A 23 -36.86 -39.75 5.30
C ASN A 23 -35.49 -39.08 5.40
N TYR A 24 -34.71 -39.18 4.33
CA TYR A 24 -33.40 -38.56 4.20
C TYR A 24 -33.36 -37.56 3.05
N TYR A 25 -32.64 -36.46 3.22
CA TYR A 25 -32.41 -35.48 2.17
C TYR A 25 -31.09 -35.78 1.47
N LEU A 26 -31.15 -36.24 0.22
CA LEU A 26 -29.96 -36.53 -0.58
C LEU A 26 -29.72 -35.41 -1.58
N PRO A 27 -28.46 -34.98 -1.80
CA PRO A 27 -28.12 -34.02 -2.83
C PRO A 27 -28.42 -34.61 -4.22
N ILE A 28 -28.91 -33.77 -5.15
CA ILE A 28 -29.23 -34.21 -6.52
C ILE A 28 -27.97 -34.67 -7.26
N ASP A 29 -26.84 -34.01 -7.00
CA ASP A 29 -25.52 -34.39 -7.51
C ASP A 29 -24.59 -34.74 -6.34
N TYR A 30 -23.78 -35.78 -6.51
CA TYR A 30 -22.93 -36.30 -5.45
C TYR A 30 -21.78 -35.33 -5.12
N LEU A 31 -21.41 -35.25 -3.84
CA LEU A 31 -20.32 -34.40 -3.34
C LEU A 31 -18.92 -34.98 -3.65
N SER A 32 -18.59 -35.24 -4.92
CA SER A 32 -17.34 -35.96 -5.27
C SER A 32 -16.05 -35.19 -5.02
N ASN A 33 -16.12 -33.86 -4.95
CA ASN A 33 -14.94 -32.97 -5.01
C ASN A 33 -14.71 -32.16 -3.72
N GLU A 34 -15.29 -32.58 -2.59
CA GLU A 34 -15.07 -31.90 -1.30
C GLU A 34 -13.80 -32.43 -0.60
N ALA A 35 -12.97 -31.51 -0.11
CA ALA A 35 -11.75 -31.85 0.61
C ALA A 35 -12.06 -32.66 1.88
N ASN A 36 -11.27 -33.70 2.13
CA ASN A 36 -11.36 -34.57 3.31
C ASN A 36 -12.74 -35.24 3.52
N ILE A 37 -13.54 -35.39 2.46
CA ILE A 37 -14.87 -36.00 2.57
C ILE A 37 -14.82 -37.43 3.14
N GLY A 38 -13.80 -38.22 2.78
CA GLY A 38 -13.62 -39.58 3.30
C GLY A 38 -13.43 -39.63 4.82
N GLU A 39 -12.65 -38.71 5.38
CA GLU A 39 -12.48 -38.58 6.83
C GLU A 39 -13.79 -38.17 7.52
N LYS A 40 -14.57 -37.29 6.89
CA LYS A 40 -15.87 -36.86 7.42
C LYS A 40 -16.89 -38.01 7.40
N ILE A 41 -16.92 -38.81 6.34
CA ILE A 41 -17.76 -40.01 6.25
C ILE A 41 -17.37 -41.00 7.34
N ALA A 42 -16.07 -41.28 7.54
CA ALA A 42 -15.61 -42.24 8.54
C ALA A 42 -16.04 -41.89 9.99
N LYS A 43 -16.32 -40.62 10.28
CA LYS A 43 -16.81 -40.15 11.58
C LYS A 43 -18.32 -40.35 11.79
N LEU A 44 -19.07 -40.67 10.75
CA LEU A 44 -20.51 -40.91 10.83
C LEU A 44 -20.82 -42.28 11.45
N LYS A 45 -22.05 -42.45 11.96
CA LYS A 45 -22.57 -43.77 12.34
C LYS A 45 -22.63 -44.71 11.11
N PRO A 46 -22.38 -46.02 11.27
CA PRO A 46 -22.29 -46.96 10.14
C PRO A 46 -23.50 -46.96 9.18
N ASN A 47 -24.71 -46.78 9.71
CA ASN A 47 -25.93 -46.68 8.91
C ASN A 47 -25.95 -45.43 8.02
N LEU A 48 -25.44 -44.30 8.51
CA LEU A 48 -25.34 -43.05 7.75
C LEU A 48 -24.16 -43.07 6.77
N GLN A 49 -23.07 -43.79 7.08
CA GLN A 49 -21.94 -43.95 6.16
C GLN A 49 -22.38 -44.54 4.81
N LYS A 50 -23.25 -45.55 4.84
CA LYS A 50 -23.78 -46.21 3.65
C LYS A 50 -24.56 -45.24 2.74
N LEU A 51 -25.21 -44.22 3.29
CA LEU A 51 -25.95 -43.21 2.52
C LEU A 51 -25.03 -42.22 1.78
N TRP A 52 -23.76 -42.17 2.17
CA TRP A 52 -22.72 -41.37 1.53
C TRP A 52 -21.83 -42.18 0.59
N ASP A 53 -22.06 -43.48 0.40
CA ASP A 53 -21.43 -44.22 -0.69
C ASP A 53 -22.04 -43.80 -2.02
N TYR A 54 -21.20 -43.37 -2.98
CA TYR A 54 -21.65 -42.87 -4.28
C TYR A 54 -22.57 -43.86 -5.02
N LYS A 55 -22.21 -45.15 -5.03
CA LYS A 55 -23.01 -46.17 -5.73
C LYS A 55 -24.37 -46.33 -5.06
N THR A 56 -24.39 -46.34 -3.73
CA THR A 56 -25.60 -46.50 -2.94
C THR A 56 -26.53 -45.29 -3.06
N GLN A 57 -26.01 -44.07 -2.90
CA GLN A 57 -26.79 -42.84 -3.08
C GLN A 57 -27.37 -42.75 -4.49
N ARG A 58 -26.56 -43.03 -5.50
CA ARG A 58 -26.99 -43.06 -6.89
C ARG A 58 -28.09 -44.09 -7.12
N ASN A 59 -27.95 -45.30 -6.56
CA ASN A 59 -28.97 -46.33 -6.65
C ASN A 59 -30.30 -45.85 -6.05
N TYR A 60 -30.30 -45.17 -4.89
CA TYR A 60 -31.53 -44.62 -4.32
C TYR A 60 -32.18 -43.54 -5.21
N ILE A 61 -31.37 -42.63 -5.78
CA ILE A 61 -31.87 -41.62 -6.72
C ILE A 61 -32.48 -42.29 -7.97
N GLU A 62 -31.78 -43.26 -8.55
CA GLU A 62 -32.20 -43.95 -9.79
C GLU A 62 -33.40 -44.90 -9.60
N THR A 63 -33.57 -45.47 -8.41
CA THR A 63 -34.66 -46.42 -8.14
C THR A 63 -35.90 -45.77 -7.52
N ILE A 64 -35.75 -44.64 -6.84
CA ILE A 64 -36.87 -43.97 -6.14
C ILE A 64 -37.26 -42.68 -6.88
N LEU A 65 -36.34 -41.74 -7.09
CA LEU A 65 -36.67 -40.44 -7.69
C LEU A 65 -36.90 -40.50 -9.19
N TYR A 66 -36.13 -41.29 -9.94
CA TYR A 66 -36.26 -41.36 -11.41
C TYR A 66 -37.64 -41.83 -11.88
N PRO A 67 -38.24 -42.89 -11.30
CA PRO A 67 -39.62 -43.26 -11.61
C PRO A 67 -40.62 -42.14 -11.32
N GLU A 68 -40.48 -41.42 -10.21
CA GLU A 68 -41.34 -40.27 -9.89
C GLU A 68 -41.20 -39.14 -10.93
N PHE A 69 -40.03 -39.00 -11.52
CA PHE A 69 -39.70 -38.06 -12.60
C PHE A 69 -40.03 -38.57 -14.00
N GLY A 70 -40.45 -39.82 -14.15
CA GLY A 70 -40.72 -40.43 -15.46
C GLY A 70 -39.46 -40.76 -16.26
N PHE A 71 -38.30 -40.85 -15.61
CA PHE A 71 -37.06 -41.28 -16.24
C PHE A 71 -36.94 -42.82 -16.26
N PRO A 72 -36.24 -43.39 -17.26
CA PRO A 72 -35.89 -44.80 -17.24
C PRO A 72 -34.98 -45.12 -16.05
N THR A 73 -35.29 -46.19 -15.32
CA THR A 73 -34.41 -46.72 -14.27
C THR A 73 -33.05 -47.10 -14.87
N ASN A 74 -31.96 -46.83 -14.14
CA ASN A 74 -30.56 -47.11 -14.53
C ASN A 74 -29.99 -46.29 -15.70
N VAL A 75 -30.67 -45.24 -16.18
CA VAL A 75 -30.13 -44.32 -17.20
C VAL A 75 -29.76 -42.99 -16.58
N LYS A 76 -28.45 -42.73 -16.44
CA LYS A 76 -27.91 -41.50 -15.83
C LYS A 76 -28.51 -40.26 -16.49
N GLN A 77 -29.13 -39.39 -15.69
CA GLN A 77 -29.60 -38.09 -16.15
C GLN A 77 -28.60 -36.98 -15.81
N THR A 78 -28.64 -35.89 -16.58
CA THR A 78 -27.86 -34.70 -16.29
C THR A 78 -28.47 -33.93 -15.11
N SER A 79 -27.64 -33.21 -14.36
CA SER A 79 -28.12 -32.37 -13.24
C SER A 79 -29.08 -31.28 -13.73
N ARG A 80 -28.80 -30.70 -14.91
CA ARG A 80 -29.70 -29.73 -15.56
C ARG A 80 -31.08 -30.33 -15.81
N LYS A 81 -31.16 -31.56 -16.34
CA LYS A 81 -32.45 -32.20 -16.63
C LYS A 81 -33.20 -32.61 -15.36
N LEU A 82 -32.49 -33.11 -14.35
CA LEU A 82 -33.07 -33.44 -13.05
C LEU A 82 -33.68 -32.21 -12.38
N THR A 83 -32.93 -31.11 -12.30
CA THR A 83 -33.38 -29.86 -11.68
C THR A 83 -34.51 -29.20 -12.47
N GLN A 84 -34.54 -29.33 -13.80
CA GLN A 84 -35.67 -28.91 -14.62
C GLN A 84 -36.97 -29.63 -14.23
N ILE A 85 -36.95 -30.97 -14.14
CA ILE A 85 -38.16 -31.73 -13.79
C ILE A 85 -38.60 -31.46 -12.35
N VAL A 86 -37.64 -31.29 -11.43
CA VAL A 86 -37.94 -30.87 -10.05
C VAL A 86 -38.65 -29.52 -10.05
N TRP A 87 -38.17 -28.56 -10.83
CA TRP A 87 -38.80 -27.24 -10.98
C TRP A 87 -40.23 -27.35 -11.54
N GLU A 88 -40.42 -28.07 -12.64
CA GLU A 88 -41.73 -28.28 -13.26
C GLU A 88 -42.74 -28.91 -12.28
N LYS A 89 -42.31 -29.94 -11.53
CA LYS A 89 -43.15 -30.58 -10.52
C LYS A 89 -43.43 -29.70 -9.32
N TYR A 90 -42.46 -28.88 -8.90
CA TYR A 90 -42.61 -27.93 -7.81
C TYR A 90 -43.55 -26.76 -8.16
N GLN A 91 -43.61 -26.38 -9.44
CA GLN A 91 -44.63 -25.46 -9.95
C GLN A 91 -46.01 -26.11 -9.99
N ALA A 92 -46.11 -27.37 -10.43
CA ALA A 92 -47.38 -28.07 -10.56
C ALA A 92 -48.03 -28.44 -9.22
N ASN A 93 -47.25 -28.83 -8.20
CA ASN A 93 -47.77 -29.18 -6.88
C ASN A 93 -46.82 -28.78 -5.75
N GLU A 94 -46.95 -27.54 -5.32
CA GLU A 94 -46.12 -26.95 -4.28
C GLU A 94 -46.26 -27.64 -2.92
N ILE A 95 -47.49 -28.02 -2.52
CA ILE A 95 -47.78 -28.63 -1.21
C ILE A 95 -46.98 -29.93 -1.03
N ILE A 96 -46.84 -30.72 -2.09
CA ILE A 96 -46.08 -31.98 -2.05
C ILE A 96 -44.58 -31.72 -2.13
N TRP A 97 -44.12 -30.83 -3.01
CA TRP A 97 -42.71 -30.69 -3.32
C TRP A 97 -41.94 -29.74 -2.40
N HIS A 98 -42.60 -28.71 -1.85
CA HIS A 98 -41.97 -27.76 -0.94
C HIS A 98 -41.27 -28.44 0.26
N PRO A 99 -41.94 -29.30 1.06
CA PRO A 99 -41.29 -29.95 2.20
C PRO A 99 -40.20 -30.95 1.79
N ARG A 100 -40.26 -31.48 0.56
CA ARG A 100 -39.27 -32.43 0.03
C ARG A 100 -37.98 -31.75 -0.44
N ILE A 101 -38.00 -30.44 -0.64
CA ILE A 101 -36.86 -29.68 -1.18
C ILE A 101 -36.18 -28.90 -0.05
N LYS A 102 -34.86 -29.09 0.10
CA LYS A 102 -34.06 -28.24 0.99
C LYS A 102 -32.78 -27.77 0.30
N PRO A 103 -32.52 -26.46 0.19
CA PRO A 103 -31.28 -25.92 -0.35
C PRO A 103 -30.16 -25.90 0.71
N ALA A 104 -29.92 -27.06 1.35
CA ALA A 104 -29.23 -27.16 2.63
C ALA A 104 -27.88 -26.42 2.69
N ARG A 105 -27.06 -26.47 1.64
CA ARG A 105 -25.71 -25.88 1.65
C ARG A 105 -25.71 -24.37 1.43
N ILE A 106 -26.38 -23.90 0.37
CA ILE A 106 -26.47 -22.47 0.08
C ILE A 106 -27.34 -21.73 1.12
N TRP A 107 -28.28 -22.44 1.76
CA TRP A 107 -29.09 -21.87 2.83
C TRP A 107 -28.25 -21.44 4.04
N GLY A 108 -27.27 -22.24 4.46
CA GLY A 108 -26.35 -21.84 5.54
C GLY A 108 -25.60 -20.55 5.22
N VAL A 109 -25.15 -20.38 3.96
CA VAL A 109 -24.51 -19.14 3.49
C VAL A 109 -25.46 -17.96 3.57
N ILE A 110 -26.70 -18.12 3.09
CA ILE A 110 -27.72 -17.05 3.09
C ILE A 110 -28.08 -16.68 4.53
N GLN A 111 -28.34 -17.66 5.40
CA GLN A 111 -28.61 -17.41 6.82
C GLN A 111 -27.49 -16.63 7.48
N LYS A 112 -26.24 -17.02 7.22
CA LYS A 112 -25.09 -16.33 7.77
C LYS A 112 -25.00 -14.89 7.25
N ALA A 113 -25.23 -14.67 5.96
CA ALA A 113 -25.26 -13.33 5.38
C ALA A 113 -26.38 -12.46 5.98
N ILE A 114 -27.59 -13.01 6.17
CA ILE A 114 -28.71 -12.32 6.84
C ILE A 114 -28.31 -11.92 8.27
N SER A 115 -27.64 -12.81 9.01
CA SER A 115 -27.15 -12.52 10.38
C SER A 115 -26.16 -11.35 10.43
N LEU A 116 -25.46 -11.08 9.32
CA LEU A 116 -24.55 -9.95 9.13
C LEU A 116 -25.24 -8.74 8.48
N GLY A 117 -26.56 -8.76 8.39
CA GLY A 117 -27.39 -7.66 7.90
C GLY A 117 -27.53 -7.59 6.39
N ALA A 118 -27.20 -8.66 5.65
CA ALA A 118 -27.47 -8.71 4.22
C ALA A 118 -28.98 -8.86 3.96
N THR A 119 -29.53 -8.02 3.09
CA THR A 119 -30.92 -8.13 2.62
C THR A 119 -31.00 -8.61 1.17
N LYS A 120 -29.85 -8.71 0.51
CA LYS A 120 -29.73 -9.02 -0.92
C LYS A 120 -28.51 -9.89 -1.20
N GLY A 121 -28.66 -10.83 -2.15
CA GLY A 121 -27.59 -11.66 -2.67
C GLY A 121 -27.52 -11.67 -4.19
N TYR A 122 -26.32 -11.69 -4.74
CA TYR A 122 -26.06 -11.90 -6.16
C TYR A 122 -25.56 -13.33 -6.36
N ILE A 123 -26.35 -14.15 -7.05
CA ILE A 123 -26.09 -15.57 -7.25
C ILE A 123 -25.64 -15.80 -8.68
N PHE A 124 -24.41 -16.27 -8.86
CA PHE A 124 -23.87 -16.62 -10.17
C PHE A 124 -24.38 -17.99 -10.60
N VAL A 125 -24.95 -18.03 -11.80
CA VAL A 125 -25.62 -19.21 -12.38
C VAL A 125 -25.06 -19.51 -13.76
N THR A 126 -25.01 -20.79 -14.12
CA THR A 126 -24.61 -21.25 -15.45
C THR A 126 -25.82 -21.62 -16.29
N ASN A 127 -25.82 -21.18 -17.55
CA ASN A 127 -26.80 -21.55 -18.56
C ASN A 127 -26.11 -21.64 -19.94
N GLN A 128 -25.29 -22.66 -20.12
CA GLN A 128 -24.43 -22.85 -21.30
C GLN A 128 -25.20 -23.43 -22.50
N VAL A 129 -26.36 -22.85 -22.82
CA VAL A 129 -27.14 -23.17 -24.02
C VAL A 129 -26.51 -22.43 -25.20
N THR A 130 -26.01 -23.19 -26.18
CA THR A 130 -25.39 -22.65 -27.39
C THR A 130 -25.97 -23.32 -28.63
N PHE A 131 -25.66 -22.82 -29.83
CA PHE A 131 -26.05 -23.48 -31.09
C PHE A 131 -25.51 -24.92 -31.17
N GLN A 132 -24.33 -25.18 -30.60
CA GLN A 132 -23.69 -26.50 -30.59
C GLN A 132 -24.22 -27.41 -29.47
N ASN A 133 -24.76 -26.83 -28.40
CA ASN A 133 -25.35 -27.55 -27.29
C ASN A 133 -26.69 -26.91 -26.87
N PRO A 134 -27.78 -27.17 -27.64
CA PRO A 134 -29.08 -26.54 -27.43
C PRO A 134 -29.75 -26.98 -26.13
N GLU A 135 -29.36 -28.12 -25.57
CA GLU A 135 -29.90 -28.62 -24.30
C GLU A 135 -29.22 -28.03 -23.07
N GLY A 136 -28.10 -27.32 -23.25
CA GLY A 136 -27.26 -26.76 -22.18
C GLY A 136 -26.27 -27.78 -21.60
N HIS A 137 -25.37 -27.32 -20.75
CA HIS A 137 -24.35 -28.20 -20.16
C HIS A 137 -24.95 -29.08 -19.04
N GLU A 138 -24.41 -30.29 -18.86
CA GLU A 138 -24.98 -31.30 -17.94
C GLU A 138 -25.08 -30.84 -16.48
N LYS A 139 -24.24 -29.87 -16.09
CA LYS A 139 -24.15 -29.30 -14.74
C LYS A 139 -24.60 -27.84 -14.65
N ASP A 140 -25.37 -27.35 -15.62
CA ASP A 140 -25.94 -26.00 -15.53
C ASP A 140 -26.86 -25.86 -14.32
N THR A 141 -26.84 -24.68 -13.70
CA THR A 141 -27.54 -24.40 -12.44
C THR A 141 -28.74 -23.46 -12.56
N ILE A 142 -29.16 -23.10 -13.79
CA ILE A 142 -30.29 -22.18 -14.02
C ILE A 142 -31.56 -22.55 -13.25
N TYR A 143 -32.02 -23.81 -13.34
CA TYR A 143 -33.25 -24.24 -12.66
C TYR A 143 -33.09 -24.34 -11.14
N MET A 144 -31.86 -24.50 -10.64
CA MET A 144 -31.61 -24.48 -9.19
C MET A 144 -31.83 -23.09 -8.60
N TYR A 145 -31.46 -22.05 -9.34
CA TYR A 145 -31.76 -20.68 -8.94
C TYR A 145 -33.27 -20.45 -8.86
N ASP A 146 -34.03 -20.89 -9.88
CA ASP A 146 -35.49 -20.74 -9.89
C ASP A 146 -36.15 -21.49 -8.71
N ILE A 147 -35.69 -22.71 -8.42
CA ILE A 147 -36.13 -23.48 -7.23
C ILE A 147 -35.79 -22.73 -5.93
N LEU A 148 -34.59 -22.17 -5.82
CA LEU A 148 -34.15 -21.44 -4.63
C LEU A 148 -34.98 -20.16 -4.42
N VAL A 149 -35.25 -19.38 -5.46
CA VAL A 149 -36.11 -18.19 -5.40
C VAL A 149 -37.47 -18.57 -4.82
N LYS A 150 -38.14 -19.55 -5.42
CA LYS A 150 -39.44 -20.01 -4.96
C LYS A 150 -39.40 -20.54 -3.52
N TRP A 151 -38.35 -21.28 -3.17
CA TRP A 151 -38.19 -21.79 -1.81
C TRP A 151 -38.05 -20.67 -0.76
N LEU A 152 -37.25 -19.64 -1.04
CA LEU A 152 -37.09 -18.48 -0.15
C LEU A 152 -38.39 -17.70 0.04
N GLU A 153 -39.17 -17.54 -1.04
CA GLU A 153 -40.48 -16.88 -1.01
C GLU A 153 -41.47 -17.61 -0.11
N LEU A 154 -41.56 -18.94 -0.21
CA LEU A 154 -42.49 -19.75 0.58
C LEU A 154 -42.10 -19.88 2.05
N GLU A 155 -40.80 -19.90 2.34
CA GLU A 155 -40.29 -19.85 3.72
C GLU A 155 -40.36 -18.43 4.32
N ASN A 156 -40.90 -17.44 3.59
CA ASN A 156 -41.05 -16.03 4.01
C ASN A 156 -39.75 -15.39 4.50
N ILE A 157 -38.63 -15.70 3.84
CA ILE A 157 -37.32 -15.20 4.23
C ILE A 157 -37.14 -13.78 3.65
N PRO A 158 -36.85 -12.74 4.46
CA PRO A 158 -36.72 -11.36 4.00
C PRO A 158 -35.36 -11.10 3.33
N PHE A 159 -35.03 -11.88 2.31
CA PHE A 159 -33.78 -11.83 1.58
C PHE A 159 -34.02 -11.99 0.08
N LYS A 160 -33.58 -11.00 -0.71
CA LYS A 160 -33.76 -11.02 -2.17
C LYS A 160 -32.52 -11.59 -2.85
N ILE A 161 -32.72 -12.42 -3.86
CA ILE A 161 -31.60 -12.90 -4.70
C ILE A 161 -31.74 -12.45 -6.14
N GLU A 162 -30.64 -11.99 -6.73
CA GLU A 162 -30.54 -11.63 -8.15
C GLU A 162 -29.55 -12.56 -8.84
N ARG A 163 -29.96 -13.14 -9.96
CA ARG A 163 -29.07 -13.99 -10.76
C ARG A 163 -28.08 -13.16 -11.59
N LYS A 164 -26.86 -13.67 -11.71
CA LYS A 164 -25.83 -13.23 -12.65
C LYS A 164 -25.44 -14.42 -13.54
N PHE A 165 -25.70 -14.32 -14.84
CA PHE A 165 -25.38 -15.40 -15.76
C PHE A 165 -23.91 -15.35 -16.12
N ILE A 166 -23.20 -16.45 -15.88
CA ILE A 166 -21.91 -16.68 -16.52
C ILE A 166 -22.15 -16.81 -18.03
N ASP A 167 -21.36 -16.10 -18.84
CA ASP A 167 -21.52 -16.12 -20.29
C ASP A 167 -21.54 -17.57 -20.82
N SER A 168 -22.55 -17.89 -21.63
CA SER A 168 -22.76 -19.24 -22.19
C SER A 168 -21.58 -19.78 -23.00
N THR A 169 -20.70 -18.90 -23.48
CA THR A 169 -19.50 -19.23 -24.26
C THR A 169 -18.28 -19.53 -23.38
N ILE A 170 -18.34 -19.20 -22.09
CA ILE A 170 -17.26 -19.42 -21.13
C ILE A 170 -17.40 -20.80 -20.50
N ASP A 171 -16.35 -21.61 -20.62
CA ASP A 171 -16.22 -22.87 -19.90
C ASP A 171 -15.97 -22.61 -18.41
N ALA A 172 -16.89 -23.08 -17.56
CA ALA A 172 -16.83 -22.97 -16.10
C ALA A 172 -15.59 -23.63 -15.46
N ASN A 173 -14.79 -24.40 -16.20
CA ASN A 173 -13.52 -24.97 -15.73
C ASN A 173 -12.28 -24.17 -16.15
N ARG A 174 -12.42 -23.15 -17.00
CA ARG A 174 -11.30 -22.30 -17.46
C ARG A 174 -11.20 -21.02 -16.66
N LEU A 175 -10.07 -20.82 -15.99
CA LEU A 175 -9.87 -19.72 -15.05
C LEU A 175 -9.84 -18.35 -15.74
N GLU A 176 -9.04 -18.20 -16.79
CA GLU A 176 -8.79 -16.90 -17.43
C GLU A 176 -10.08 -16.20 -17.94
N PRO A 177 -10.99 -16.88 -18.69
CA PRO A 177 -12.21 -16.23 -19.13
C PRO A 177 -13.16 -15.90 -17.97
N LEU A 178 -13.23 -16.77 -16.95
CA LEU A 178 -14.03 -16.53 -15.75
C LEU A 178 -13.55 -15.29 -15.00
N LEU A 179 -12.24 -15.07 -14.87
CA LEU A 179 -11.71 -13.86 -14.22
C LEU A 179 -12.27 -12.59 -14.86
N SER A 180 -12.28 -12.52 -16.20
CA SER A 180 -12.84 -11.37 -16.93
C SER A 180 -14.35 -11.20 -16.70
N ASP A 181 -15.09 -12.30 -16.72
CA ASP A 181 -16.55 -12.28 -16.57
C ASP A 181 -16.99 -11.90 -15.14
N TYR A 182 -16.33 -12.45 -14.12
CA TYR A 182 -16.55 -12.05 -12.73
C TYR A 182 -16.19 -10.58 -12.53
N GLU A 183 -15.10 -10.07 -13.12
CA GLU A 183 -14.74 -8.66 -13.00
C GLU A 183 -15.82 -7.74 -13.56
N LYS A 184 -16.37 -8.06 -14.73
CA LYS A 184 -17.49 -7.33 -15.33
C LYS A 184 -18.69 -7.30 -14.37
N HIS A 185 -19.11 -8.45 -13.86
CA HIS A 185 -20.26 -8.53 -12.97
C HIS A 185 -20.05 -7.84 -11.62
N LEU A 186 -18.87 -7.96 -11.01
CA LEU A 186 -18.58 -7.30 -9.74
C LEU A 186 -18.55 -5.77 -9.89
N LYS A 187 -18.03 -5.24 -11.01
CA LYS A 187 -18.12 -3.81 -11.35
C LYS A 187 -19.57 -3.35 -11.52
N GLU A 188 -20.39 -4.12 -12.23
CA GLU A 188 -21.82 -3.83 -12.38
C GLU A 188 -22.53 -3.80 -11.01
N ILE A 189 -22.28 -4.81 -10.16
CA ILE A 189 -22.86 -4.91 -8.82
C ILE A 189 -22.46 -3.69 -7.98
N ALA A 190 -21.16 -3.36 -7.94
CA ALA A 190 -20.67 -2.21 -7.19
C ALA A 190 -21.32 -0.89 -7.64
N ASN A 191 -21.51 -0.71 -8.95
CA ASN A 191 -22.16 0.47 -9.50
C ASN A 191 -23.65 0.54 -9.15
N VAL A 192 -24.39 -0.55 -9.31
CA VAL A 192 -25.82 -0.63 -8.99
C VAL A 192 -26.05 -0.32 -7.52
N GLU A 193 -25.29 -0.93 -6.64
CA GLU A 193 -25.46 -0.71 -5.20
C GLU A 193 -25.05 0.69 -4.77
N LYS A 194 -24.01 1.27 -5.39
CA LYS A 194 -23.64 2.68 -5.16
C LYS A 194 -24.77 3.63 -5.55
N LEU A 195 -25.46 3.38 -6.67
CA LEU A 195 -26.61 4.18 -7.10
C LEU A 195 -27.82 4.00 -6.16
N ASN A 196 -28.08 2.78 -5.69
CA ASN A 196 -29.14 2.51 -4.72
C ASN A 196 -28.91 3.23 -3.39
N LEU A 197 -27.65 3.34 -2.95
CA LEU A 197 -27.30 4.11 -1.75
C LEU A 197 -27.53 5.62 -1.93
N LEU A 198 -27.17 6.17 -3.10
CA LEU A 198 -27.34 7.60 -3.40
C LEU A 198 -28.81 8.02 -3.47
N SER A 199 -29.70 7.12 -3.87
CA SER A 199 -31.13 7.38 -3.99
C SER A 199 -31.91 7.22 -2.68
N ALA A 200 -31.33 6.58 -1.65
CA ALA A 200 -32.05 6.18 -0.45
C ALA A 200 -31.90 7.11 0.77
N GLU A 201 -31.18 8.24 0.68
CA GLU A 201 -30.80 9.12 1.83
C GLU A 201 -30.16 8.39 3.05
N LEU A 202 -29.88 7.10 2.92
CA LEU A 202 -29.31 6.26 3.95
C LEU A 202 -27.78 6.36 3.87
N GLN A 203 -27.16 6.98 4.87
CA GLN A 203 -25.72 6.83 5.06
C GLN A 203 -25.42 5.34 5.30
N PRO A 204 -24.52 4.71 4.52
CA PRO A 204 -24.20 3.31 4.74
C PRO A 204 -23.53 3.15 6.11
N LYS A 205 -24.20 2.45 7.03
CA LYS A 205 -23.59 2.08 8.32
C LYS A 205 -22.40 1.14 8.15
N ASN A 206 -22.38 0.32 7.11
CA ASN A 206 -21.26 -0.55 6.71
C ASN A 206 -21.33 -0.86 5.21
N ASP A 207 -20.17 -1.03 4.56
CA ASP A 207 -20.01 -1.41 3.15
C ASP A 207 -19.40 -2.82 3.09
N LEU A 208 -20.19 -3.80 3.55
CA LEU A 208 -19.80 -5.19 3.75
C LEU A 208 -20.24 -6.06 2.58
N VAL A 209 -19.26 -6.61 1.87
CA VAL A 209 -19.47 -7.64 0.85
C VAL A 209 -19.11 -9.00 1.45
N MET A 210 -20.04 -9.94 1.37
CA MET A 210 -19.83 -11.32 1.76
C MET A 210 -19.69 -12.17 0.50
N ALA A 211 -18.60 -12.91 0.36
CA ALA A 211 -18.39 -13.82 -0.76
C ALA A 211 -18.42 -15.27 -0.27
N SER A 212 -19.30 -16.10 -0.84
CA SER A 212 -19.26 -17.55 -0.61
C SER A 212 -18.01 -18.13 -1.28
N ILE A 213 -17.26 -18.95 -0.54
CA ILE A 213 -16.13 -19.70 -1.10
C ILE A 213 -16.49 -21.15 -1.47
N LYS A 214 -17.79 -21.41 -1.63
CA LYS A 214 -18.36 -22.67 -2.09
C LYS A 214 -19.43 -22.41 -3.15
N GLY A 215 -19.77 -23.48 -3.88
CA GLY A 215 -20.71 -23.45 -5.00
C GLY A 215 -20.01 -23.30 -6.35
N GLY A 216 -20.56 -23.92 -7.38
CA GLY A 216 -19.95 -23.99 -8.72
C GLY A 216 -18.73 -24.94 -8.80
N THR A 217 -17.94 -24.77 -9.86
CA THR A 217 -16.67 -25.51 -10.04
C THR A 217 -15.58 -24.94 -9.14
N GLY A 218 -14.50 -25.69 -8.91
CA GLY A 218 -13.32 -25.16 -8.19
C GLY A 218 -12.76 -23.90 -8.85
N THR A 219 -12.75 -23.86 -10.19
CA THR A 219 -12.31 -22.71 -10.97
C THR A 219 -13.21 -21.48 -10.75
N MET A 220 -14.53 -21.64 -10.69
CA MET A 220 -15.46 -20.55 -10.39
C MET A 220 -15.26 -19.99 -8.98
N VAL A 221 -15.02 -20.86 -8.00
CA VAL A 221 -14.71 -20.44 -6.62
C VAL A 221 -13.42 -19.61 -6.60
N THR A 222 -12.34 -20.11 -7.20
CA THR A 222 -11.06 -19.40 -7.27
C THR A 222 -11.18 -18.07 -8.01
N ALA A 223 -11.89 -18.03 -9.14
CA ALA A 223 -12.10 -16.81 -9.91
C ALA A 223 -12.88 -15.75 -9.11
N LEU A 224 -13.97 -16.15 -8.46
CA LEU A 224 -14.76 -15.27 -7.61
C LEU A 224 -13.94 -14.73 -6.43
N GLN A 225 -13.14 -15.58 -5.77
CA GLN A 225 -12.27 -15.16 -4.68
C GLN A 225 -11.28 -14.09 -5.14
N ILE A 226 -10.50 -14.37 -6.19
CA ILE A 226 -9.50 -13.44 -6.75
C ILE A 226 -10.17 -12.11 -7.12
N LYS A 227 -11.28 -12.16 -7.85
CA LYS A 227 -11.93 -10.94 -8.32
C LYS A 227 -12.68 -10.18 -7.22
N ALA A 228 -13.21 -10.85 -6.21
CA ALA A 228 -13.75 -10.18 -5.03
C ALA A 228 -12.65 -9.39 -4.28
N ILE A 229 -11.45 -9.95 -4.19
CA ILE A 229 -10.28 -9.29 -3.61
C ILE A 229 -9.87 -8.06 -4.44
N ASP A 230 -9.79 -8.21 -5.76
CA ASP A 230 -9.40 -7.14 -6.68
C ASP A 230 -10.44 -6.01 -6.82
N SER A 231 -11.70 -6.26 -6.44
CA SER A 231 -12.82 -5.33 -6.63
C SER A 231 -12.80 -4.11 -5.72
N ASN A 232 -11.75 -3.92 -4.91
CA ASN A 232 -11.57 -2.79 -3.99
C ASN A 232 -12.77 -2.58 -3.04
N PHE A 233 -13.48 -3.66 -2.67
CA PHE A 233 -14.52 -3.59 -1.65
C PHE A 233 -13.90 -3.14 -0.31
N LYS A 234 -14.59 -2.25 0.41
CA LYS A 234 -14.08 -1.71 1.68
C LYS A 234 -13.95 -2.78 2.74
N ILE A 235 -14.95 -3.66 2.84
CA ILE A 235 -14.96 -4.78 3.77
C ILE A 235 -15.39 -6.03 2.99
N LEU A 236 -14.50 -7.02 2.90
CA LEU A 236 -14.76 -8.31 2.28
C LEU A 236 -14.65 -9.43 3.32
N VAL A 237 -15.75 -10.17 3.49
CA VAL A 237 -15.82 -11.37 4.33
C VAL A 237 -16.06 -12.58 3.45
N PHE A 238 -15.22 -13.60 3.58
CA PHE A 238 -15.48 -14.89 2.98
C PHE A 238 -16.34 -15.74 3.93
N ILE A 239 -17.42 -16.31 3.40
CA ILE A 239 -18.26 -17.28 4.10
C ILE A 239 -17.88 -18.67 3.61
N ASP A 240 -17.39 -19.53 4.51
CA ASP A 240 -17.05 -20.92 4.23
C ASP A 240 -17.98 -21.89 4.99
N PRO A 241 -18.92 -22.51 4.29
CA PRO A 241 -19.73 -23.59 4.83
C PRO A 241 -18.90 -24.79 5.29
N GLU A 242 -18.96 -25.10 6.59
CA GLU A 242 -18.38 -26.32 7.13
C GLU A 242 -19.28 -27.50 6.78
N LEU A 243 -18.82 -28.35 5.86
CA LEU A 243 -19.58 -29.53 5.45
C LEU A 243 -19.88 -30.44 6.66
N ASN A 244 -21.15 -30.50 7.07
CA ASN A 244 -21.71 -31.43 8.05
C ASN A 244 -22.66 -32.40 7.35
N LEU A 245 -22.21 -33.64 7.21
CA LEU A 245 -22.91 -34.67 6.45
C LEU A 245 -24.23 -35.11 7.12
N GLU A 246 -24.32 -35.11 8.46
CA GLU A 246 -25.58 -35.45 9.14
C GLU A 246 -26.64 -34.36 8.95
N ASN A 247 -26.24 -33.09 9.04
CA ASN A 247 -27.15 -31.97 8.81
C ASN A 247 -27.73 -32.01 7.40
N ILE A 248 -26.90 -32.30 6.38
CA ILE A 248 -27.36 -32.40 4.99
C ILE A 248 -28.43 -33.50 4.85
N LEU A 249 -28.18 -34.69 5.42
CA LEU A 249 -29.14 -35.80 5.42
C LEU A 249 -30.46 -35.46 6.13
N GLN A 250 -30.43 -34.53 7.09
CA GLN A 250 -31.60 -34.03 7.81
C GLN A 250 -32.24 -32.79 7.16
N GLY A 251 -31.72 -32.32 6.02
CA GLY A 251 -32.20 -31.10 5.35
C GLY A 251 -31.91 -29.82 6.13
N LYS A 252 -30.94 -29.86 7.05
CA LYS A 252 -30.50 -28.73 7.87
C LYS A 252 -29.32 -27.99 7.22
N PRO A 253 -29.21 -26.67 7.44
CA PRO A 253 -28.08 -25.90 6.96
C PRO A 253 -26.77 -26.32 7.61
N SER A 254 -25.68 -26.13 6.87
CA SER A 254 -24.33 -26.20 7.41
C SER A 254 -23.98 -24.93 8.18
N GLU A 255 -23.26 -25.07 9.28
CA GLU A 255 -22.60 -23.95 9.93
C GLU A 255 -21.57 -23.32 8.99
N CYS A 256 -21.31 -22.02 9.16
CA CYS A 256 -20.37 -21.29 8.32
C CYS A 256 -19.29 -20.64 9.17
N THR A 257 -18.04 -20.86 8.79
CA THR A 257 -16.92 -20.06 9.28
C THR A 257 -16.80 -18.79 8.45
N LEU A 258 -16.28 -17.74 9.10
CA LEU A 258 -16.08 -16.45 8.47
C LEU A 258 -14.57 -16.19 8.44
N THR A 259 -14.06 -15.88 7.26
CA THR A 259 -12.67 -15.46 7.08
C THR A 259 -12.64 -14.05 6.55
N LEU A 260 -12.07 -13.12 7.31
CA LEU A 260 -11.83 -11.77 6.83
C LEU A 260 -10.50 -11.68 6.10
N TYR A 261 -10.50 -10.99 4.95
CA TYR A 261 -9.33 -10.88 4.09
C TYR A 261 -8.35 -9.75 4.46
N TRP A 262 -8.56 -9.13 5.63
CA TRP A 262 -7.83 -7.93 6.04
C TRP A 262 -6.31 -8.13 6.17
N ARG A 263 -5.84 -9.34 6.54
CA ARG A 263 -4.41 -9.65 6.67
C ARG A 263 -3.65 -9.60 5.34
N HIS A 264 -4.30 -10.00 4.25
CA HIS A 264 -3.70 -9.89 2.92
C HIS A 264 -3.66 -8.44 2.47
N LEU A 265 -4.76 -7.68 2.68
CA LEU A 265 -4.77 -6.24 2.42
C LEU A 265 -3.66 -5.52 3.20
N ARG A 266 -3.49 -5.83 4.50
CA ARG A 266 -2.37 -5.34 5.32
C ARG A 266 -1.02 -5.55 4.62
N SER A 267 -0.77 -6.77 4.16
CA SER A 267 0.47 -7.13 3.46
C SER A 267 0.68 -6.29 2.21
N GLN A 268 -0.35 -6.15 1.37
CA GLN A 268 -0.29 -5.31 0.16
C GLN A 268 -0.04 -3.83 0.50
N LYS A 269 -0.68 -3.30 1.55
CA LYS A 269 -0.48 -1.91 1.99
C LYS A 269 0.95 -1.68 2.47
N TYR A 270 1.53 -2.60 3.24
CA TYR A 270 2.90 -2.48 3.73
C TYR A 270 3.93 -2.65 2.62
N ASP A 271 3.70 -3.55 1.67
CA ASP A 271 4.55 -3.69 0.48
C ASP A 271 4.49 -2.43 -0.40
N THR A 272 3.32 -1.77 -0.50
CA THR A 272 3.18 -0.46 -1.16
C THR A 272 3.98 0.63 -0.42
N VAL A 273 3.87 0.70 0.91
CA VAL A 273 4.67 1.62 1.73
C VAL A 273 6.16 1.41 1.51
N ARG A 274 6.63 0.16 1.47
CA ARG A 274 8.03 -0.17 1.15
C ARG A 274 8.46 0.42 -0.19
N GLN A 275 7.65 0.26 -1.24
CA GLN A 275 7.96 0.80 -2.57
C GLN A 275 8.03 2.33 -2.58
N LEU A 276 7.15 3.01 -1.84
CA LEU A 276 7.16 4.47 -1.71
C LEU A 276 8.41 4.97 -0.97
N LEU A 277 8.81 4.27 0.09
CA LEU A 277 9.99 4.63 0.88
C LEU A 277 11.31 4.39 0.15
N LEU A 278 11.37 3.47 -0.83
CA LEU A 278 12.52 3.36 -1.75
C LEU A 278 12.79 4.66 -2.53
N ARG A 279 11.82 5.57 -2.59
CA ARG A 279 11.92 6.88 -3.25
C ARG A 279 11.73 8.05 -2.28
N TRP A 280 11.88 7.82 -0.97
CA TRP A 280 11.69 8.82 0.09
C TRP A 280 10.31 9.53 0.05
N ASP A 281 9.28 8.85 -0.48
CA ASP A 281 7.91 9.38 -0.51
C ASP A 281 7.21 9.12 0.83
N PHE A 282 7.60 9.91 1.85
CA PHE A 282 7.05 9.84 3.19
C PHE A 282 5.55 10.20 3.22
N ASP A 283 5.14 11.22 2.47
CA ASP A 283 3.75 11.68 2.38
C ASP A 283 2.83 10.60 1.78
N GLY A 284 3.26 9.99 0.67
CA GLY A 284 2.53 8.88 0.05
C GLY A 284 2.41 7.70 1.00
N ALA A 285 3.48 7.35 1.72
CA ALA A 285 3.46 6.27 2.70
C ALA A 285 2.47 6.55 3.86
N ILE A 286 2.45 7.78 4.38
CA ILE A 286 1.48 8.21 5.40
C ILE A 286 0.06 8.07 4.89
N LEU A 287 -0.23 8.55 3.67
CA LEU A 287 -1.57 8.47 3.07
C LEU A 287 -2.09 7.02 2.98
N ILE A 288 -1.22 6.09 2.58
CA ILE A 288 -1.56 4.66 2.51
C ILE A 288 -1.88 4.10 3.90
N LEU A 289 -1.07 4.43 4.90
CA LEU A 289 -1.24 3.96 6.28
C LEU A 289 -2.48 4.56 6.96
N ASP A 290 -2.75 5.85 6.78
CA ASP A 290 -3.96 6.50 7.28
C ASP A 290 -5.23 5.90 6.67
N GLY A 291 -5.22 5.67 5.35
CA GLY A 291 -6.31 4.99 4.66
C GLY A 291 -6.52 3.57 5.18
N TRP A 292 -5.42 2.86 5.46
CA TRP A 292 -5.47 1.52 6.02
C TRP A 292 -6.02 1.50 7.45
N GLN A 293 -5.61 2.44 8.30
CA GLN A 293 -6.12 2.57 9.65
C GLN A 293 -7.63 2.79 9.69
N LYS A 294 -8.14 3.68 8.82
CA LYS A 294 -9.59 3.91 8.69
C LYS A 294 -10.33 2.64 8.25
N ASN A 295 -9.75 1.82 7.39
CA ASN A 295 -10.35 0.55 6.99
C ASN A 295 -10.42 -0.45 8.16
N LEU A 296 -9.39 -0.49 9.03
CA LEU A 296 -9.40 -1.33 10.23
C LEU A 296 -10.48 -0.91 11.23
N ASP A 297 -10.83 0.38 11.29
CA ASP A 297 -11.94 0.89 12.14
C ASP A 297 -13.33 0.45 11.65
N LEU A 298 -13.46 0.10 10.37
CA LEU A 298 -14.71 -0.33 9.76
C LEU A 298 -14.92 -1.84 9.82
N LEU A 299 -13.94 -2.62 10.29
CA LEU A 299 -14.07 -4.08 10.34
C LEU A 299 -15.15 -4.50 11.36
N PRO A 300 -15.99 -5.48 11.04
CA PRO A 300 -17.08 -5.92 11.90
C PRO A 300 -16.54 -6.61 13.17
N SER A 301 -16.99 -6.15 14.35
CA SER A 301 -16.71 -6.76 15.65
C SER A 301 -17.28 -8.19 15.73
N GLY A 302 -16.58 -9.09 16.42
CA GLY A 302 -17.01 -10.48 16.63
C GLY A 302 -16.72 -11.47 15.47
N ILE A 303 -16.14 -11.00 14.35
CA ILE A 303 -15.62 -11.86 13.26
C ILE A 303 -14.08 -11.92 13.31
N ILE A 304 -13.46 -11.05 14.11
CA ILE A 304 -12.04 -10.74 14.12
C ILE A 304 -11.38 -11.09 15.44
N ASP A 305 -10.07 -11.34 15.38
CA ASP A 305 -9.20 -11.24 16.54
C ASP A 305 -8.97 -9.75 16.85
N GLU A 306 -9.84 -9.18 17.69
CA GLU A 306 -9.82 -7.76 18.06
C GLU A 306 -8.47 -7.34 18.66
N THR A 307 -7.80 -8.25 19.38
CA THR A 307 -6.47 -8.04 19.96
C THR A 307 -5.42 -7.81 18.88
N ASN A 308 -5.48 -8.56 17.78
CA ASN A 308 -4.55 -8.45 16.66
C ASN A 308 -4.77 -7.14 15.89
N ILE A 309 -6.03 -6.72 15.70
CA ILE A 309 -6.35 -5.46 15.01
C ILE A 309 -5.92 -4.24 15.82
N GLU A 310 -6.15 -4.21 17.12
CA GLU A 310 -5.72 -3.08 17.95
C GLU A 310 -4.18 -2.98 17.97
N ALA A 311 -3.49 -4.12 18.07
CA ALA A 311 -2.04 -4.16 17.92
C ALA A 311 -1.57 -3.60 16.56
N SER A 312 -2.23 -3.97 15.45
CA SER A 312 -1.93 -3.41 14.14
C SER A 312 -2.20 -1.91 14.06
N LYS A 313 -3.30 -1.41 14.65
CA LYS A 313 -3.58 0.04 14.69
C LYS A 313 -2.49 0.80 15.44
N VAL A 314 -2.02 0.29 16.58
CA VAL A 314 -0.92 0.89 17.34
C VAL A 314 0.39 0.90 16.53
N ALA A 315 0.69 -0.20 15.83
CA ALA A 315 1.86 -0.29 14.97
C ALA A 315 1.81 0.72 13.83
N ILE A 316 0.65 0.85 13.17
CA ILE A 316 0.42 1.82 12.09
C ILE A 316 0.59 3.26 12.60
N LYS A 317 0.00 3.62 13.75
CA LYS A 317 0.17 4.96 14.35
C LYS A 317 1.64 5.29 14.60
N SER A 318 2.39 4.33 15.13
CA SER A 318 3.81 4.50 15.43
C SER A 318 4.65 4.66 14.15
N ALA A 319 4.33 3.88 13.11
CA ALA A 319 4.93 4.05 11.79
C ALA A 319 4.62 5.43 11.18
N ILE A 320 3.37 5.90 11.24
CA ILE A 320 2.98 7.24 10.77
C ILE A 320 3.76 8.34 11.53
N ALA A 321 3.93 8.22 12.85
CA ALA A 321 4.71 9.17 13.63
C ALA A 321 6.18 9.22 13.18
N ALA A 322 6.81 8.07 12.93
CA ALA A 322 8.18 8.00 12.41
C ALA A 322 8.30 8.56 10.97
N LEU A 323 7.30 8.34 10.12
CA LEU A 323 7.27 8.93 8.77
C LEU A 323 7.14 10.46 8.83
N ASN A 324 6.29 11.00 9.71
CA ASN A 324 6.19 12.44 9.96
C ASN A 324 7.51 13.03 10.48
N LEU A 325 8.28 12.27 11.26
CA LEU A 325 9.62 12.66 11.69
C LEU A 325 10.55 12.82 10.47
N GLY A 326 10.54 11.85 9.55
CA GLY A 326 11.30 11.92 8.30
C GLY A 326 10.91 13.13 7.42
N LEU A 327 9.60 13.39 7.30
CA LEU A 327 9.07 14.55 6.59
C LEU A 327 9.53 15.88 7.22
N SER A 328 9.50 15.97 8.55
CA SER A 328 9.96 17.15 9.30
C SER A 328 11.44 17.42 9.05
N PHE A 329 12.28 16.38 8.99
CA PHE A 329 13.68 16.51 8.61
C PHE A 329 13.89 16.96 7.16
N ILE A 330 13.07 16.48 6.19
CA ILE A 330 13.10 16.98 4.81
C ILE A 330 12.75 18.48 4.76
N ASN A 331 11.76 18.89 5.54
CA ASN A 331 11.28 20.27 5.60
C ASN A 331 12.18 21.20 6.44
N LEU A 332 13.22 20.65 7.09
CA LEU A 332 14.09 21.37 8.03
C LEU A 332 13.32 21.96 9.23
N ASP A 333 12.16 21.39 9.58
CA ASP A 333 11.32 21.85 10.68
C ASP A 333 11.71 21.19 12.00
N ARG A 334 12.72 21.76 12.65
CA ARG A 334 13.23 21.24 13.93
C ARG A 334 12.22 21.39 15.07
N ALA A 335 11.33 22.37 15.01
CA ALA A 335 10.31 22.55 16.04
C ALA A 335 9.32 21.38 16.00
N GLU A 336 8.88 21.02 14.80
CA GLU A 336 7.98 19.88 14.61
C GLU A 336 8.66 18.54 14.92
N THR A 337 9.92 18.34 14.53
CA THR A 337 10.72 17.16 14.94
C THR A 337 10.68 16.95 16.46
N LYS A 338 10.88 18.01 17.25
CA LYS A 338 10.84 17.94 18.72
C LYS A 338 9.44 17.64 19.25
N ASN A 339 8.40 18.23 18.65
CA ASN A 339 7.02 17.96 19.02
C ASN A 339 6.65 16.50 18.78
N ILE A 340 6.95 15.96 17.59
CA ILE A 340 6.65 14.56 17.24
C ILE A 340 7.30 13.60 18.25
N LEU A 341 8.60 13.77 18.54
CA LEU A 341 9.31 12.92 19.51
C LEU A 341 8.73 13.03 20.93
N LYS A 342 8.30 14.22 21.34
CA LYS A 342 7.71 14.45 22.66
C LYS A 342 6.35 13.78 22.81
N PHE A 343 5.50 13.84 21.79
CA PHE A 343 4.12 13.34 21.85
C PHE A 343 3.96 11.88 21.41
N ASN A 344 5.02 11.25 20.87
CA ASN A 344 4.98 9.87 20.39
C ASN A 344 6.08 9.01 21.07
N PRO A 345 5.88 8.56 22.32
CA PRO A 345 6.88 7.78 23.06
C PRO A 345 7.23 6.45 22.39
N ALA A 346 6.36 5.92 21.54
CA ALA A 346 6.57 4.69 20.77
C ALA A 346 7.76 4.77 19.80
N ILE A 347 8.12 5.97 19.36
CA ILE A 347 9.27 6.21 18.46
C ILE A 347 10.48 6.80 19.21
N SER A 348 10.50 6.73 20.54
CA SER A 348 11.56 7.33 21.38
C SER A 348 12.97 6.81 21.07
N VAL A 349 13.09 5.60 20.53
CA VAL A 349 14.37 5.04 20.03
C VAL A 349 15.00 5.90 18.94
N LEU A 350 14.19 6.64 18.16
CA LEU A 350 14.66 7.56 17.12
C LEU A 350 15.05 8.94 17.67
N SER A 351 14.95 9.18 18.98
CA SER A 351 15.30 10.48 19.58
C SER A 351 16.78 10.84 19.44
N GLU A 352 17.66 9.84 19.30
CA GLU A 352 19.08 10.05 19.09
C GLU A 352 19.38 10.76 17.76
N LEU A 353 18.49 10.62 16.77
CA LEU A 353 18.57 11.33 15.49
C LEU A 353 18.45 12.85 15.65
N GLU A 354 17.68 13.34 16.63
CA GLU A 354 17.57 14.79 16.89
C GLU A 354 18.82 15.34 17.57
N LYS A 355 19.43 14.56 18.47
CA LYS A 355 20.64 14.98 19.19
C LYS A 355 21.86 15.01 18.28
N THR A 356 21.95 14.05 17.37
CA THR A 356 23.04 13.94 16.39
C THR A 356 22.79 14.73 15.11
N TYR A 357 21.72 15.54 15.09
CA TYR A 357 21.30 16.31 13.92
C TYR A 357 22.30 17.40 13.55
N GLU A 358 22.86 17.29 12.35
CA GLU A 358 23.72 18.30 11.75
C GLU A 358 23.05 18.86 10.48
N PRO A 359 22.71 20.17 10.42
CA PRO A 359 21.97 20.77 9.31
C PRO A 359 22.66 20.58 7.95
N TRP A 360 23.98 20.76 7.91
CA TRP A 360 24.76 20.65 6.68
C TRP A 360 24.79 19.21 6.15
N LEU A 361 24.85 18.20 7.02
CA LEU A 361 24.75 16.79 6.64
C LEU A 361 23.35 16.43 6.15
N ASN A 362 22.31 16.97 6.77
CA ASN A 362 20.94 16.79 6.30
C ASN A 362 20.76 17.39 4.89
N LEU A 363 21.27 18.60 4.65
CA LEU A 363 21.23 19.24 3.33
C LEU A 363 22.03 18.46 2.28
N TYR A 364 23.18 17.90 2.64
CA TYR A 364 23.94 16.99 1.79
C TYR A 364 23.12 15.73 1.43
N ALA A 365 22.50 15.08 2.42
CA ALA A 365 21.64 13.93 2.18
C ALA A 365 20.46 14.27 1.27
N GLN A 366 19.83 15.43 1.45
CA GLN A 366 18.78 15.92 0.56
C GLN A 366 19.28 16.18 -0.87
N CYS A 367 20.50 16.68 -1.05
CA CYS A 367 21.11 16.82 -2.37
C CYS A 367 21.22 15.46 -3.07
N ARG A 368 21.68 14.42 -2.36
CA ARG A 368 21.72 13.05 -2.90
C ARG A 368 20.33 12.55 -3.27
N ILE A 369 19.34 12.71 -2.38
CA ILE A 369 17.95 12.30 -2.64
C ILE A 369 17.37 12.99 -3.87
N TYR A 370 17.46 14.32 -3.97
CA TYR A 370 16.88 15.05 -5.11
C TYR A 370 17.59 14.75 -6.43
N TRP A 371 18.88 14.42 -6.39
CA TRP A 371 19.62 14.00 -7.58
C TRP A 371 19.14 12.64 -8.09
N GLU A 372 18.94 11.66 -7.20
CA GLU A 372 18.38 10.34 -7.52
C GLU A 372 16.95 10.45 -8.07
N LEU A 373 16.13 11.31 -7.47
CA LEU A 373 14.76 11.56 -7.91
C LEU A 373 14.64 12.41 -9.19
N ASN A 374 15.77 12.83 -9.79
CA ASN A 374 15.83 13.75 -10.93
C ASN A 374 15.10 15.10 -10.67
N GLN A 375 14.98 15.53 -9.41
CA GLN A 375 14.39 16.81 -9.02
C GLN A 375 15.44 17.93 -9.02
N VAL A 376 15.95 18.27 -10.20
CA VAL A 376 17.13 19.15 -10.37
C VAL A 376 16.93 20.55 -9.80
N ALA A 377 15.73 21.12 -9.89
CA ALA A 377 15.44 22.44 -9.31
C ALA A 377 15.59 22.44 -7.77
N ASN A 378 15.04 21.41 -7.12
CA ASN A 378 15.14 21.23 -5.67
C ASN A 378 16.60 20.93 -5.27
N PHE A 379 17.28 20.07 -6.03
CA PHE A 379 18.71 19.79 -5.87
C PHE A 379 19.56 21.07 -5.87
N LEU A 380 19.43 21.95 -6.87
CA LEU A 380 20.22 23.19 -6.96
C LEU A 380 19.94 24.16 -5.80
N SER A 381 18.68 24.19 -5.32
CA SER A 381 18.30 24.98 -4.15
C SER A 381 18.92 24.43 -2.87
N ARG A 382 18.97 23.10 -2.71
CA ARG A 382 19.63 22.46 -1.57
C ARG A 382 21.14 22.55 -1.64
N LEU A 383 21.76 22.45 -2.82
CA LEU A 383 23.20 22.62 -3.01
C LEU A 383 23.66 24.00 -2.54
N THR A 384 22.85 25.02 -2.84
CA THR A 384 23.04 26.40 -2.35
C THR A 384 23.07 26.45 -0.82
N SER A 385 22.05 25.86 -0.19
CA SER A 385 21.90 25.85 1.26
C SER A 385 23.03 25.03 1.92
N PHE A 386 23.37 23.87 1.36
CA PHE A 386 24.46 23.01 1.81
C PHE A 386 25.78 23.77 1.88
N TYR A 387 26.15 24.49 0.82
CA TYR A 387 27.39 25.25 0.80
C TYR A 387 27.39 26.31 1.94
N GLU A 388 26.31 27.07 2.10
CA GLU A 388 26.23 28.09 3.14
C GLU A 388 26.30 27.51 4.56
N GLU A 389 25.60 26.41 4.82
CA GLU A 389 25.61 25.75 6.12
C GLU A 389 26.95 25.06 6.41
N LEU A 390 27.61 24.47 5.40
CA LEU A 390 28.95 23.92 5.56
C LEU A 390 29.96 25.00 5.97
N LEU A 391 29.95 26.17 5.34
CA LEU A 391 30.83 27.27 5.74
C LEU A 391 30.52 27.74 7.15
N SER A 392 29.23 27.81 7.49
CA SER A 392 28.78 28.21 8.83
C SER A 392 29.28 27.23 9.88
N TYR A 393 29.16 25.92 9.61
CA TYR A 393 29.69 24.85 10.44
C TYR A 393 31.22 24.95 10.60
N LEU A 394 31.97 25.12 9.51
CA LEU A 394 33.43 25.29 9.57
C LEU A 394 33.86 26.51 10.39
N ILE A 395 33.14 27.64 10.30
CA ILE A 395 33.43 28.82 11.14
C ILE A 395 33.30 28.48 12.62
N ILE A 396 32.23 27.78 13.00
CA ILE A 396 31.96 27.41 14.40
C ILE A 396 33.05 26.46 14.91
N GLU A 397 33.31 25.37 14.19
CA GLU A 397 34.22 24.31 14.60
C GLU A 397 35.70 24.75 14.59
N LEU A 398 36.08 25.68 13.72
CA LEU A 398 37.41 26.30 13.74
C LEU A 398 37.58 27.36 14.85
N GLY A 399 36.62 27.46 15.79
CA GLY A 399 36.68 28.39 16.91
C GLY A 399 36.38 29.84 16.54
N GLY A 400 35.78 30.09 15.38
CA GLY A 400 35.40 31.42 14.91
C GLY A 400 34.28 32.07 15.73
N SER A 401 33.60 31.32 16.60
CA SER A 401 32.47 31.82 17.38
C SER A 401 32.79 33.01 18.28
N LYS A 402 34.04 33.10 18.75
CA LYS A 402 34.51 34.22 19.58
C LYS A 402 34.48 35.58 18.86
N TYR A 403 34.37 35.61 17.54
CA TYR A 403 34.37 36.83 16.73
C TYR A 403 32.97 37.43 16.51
N PHE A 404 31.92 36.77 17.00
CA PHE A 404 30.54 37.18 16.83
C PHE A 404 29.98 37.77 18.13
N ALA A 405 29.13 38.79 17.98
CA ALA A 405 28.51 39.48 19.08
C ALA A 405 27.21 38.77 19.52
N GLY A 406 27.23 38.18 20.71
CA GLY A 406 26.06 37.47 21.27
C GLY A 406 25.89 36.09 20.66
N ASP A 407 24.67 35.75 20.26
CA ASP A 407 24.38 34.47 19.63
C ASP A 407 24.97 34.41 18.20
N ILE A 408 25.81 33.41 17.93
CA ILE A 408 26.45 33.17 16.64
C ILE A 408 25.45 33.00 15.50
N TYR A 409 24.24 32.51 15.78
CA TYR A 409 23.23 32.30 14.74
C TYR A 409 22.69 33.62 14.16
N ASN A 410 22.97 34.77 14.80
CA ASN A 410 22.69 36.10 14.24
C ASN A 410 23.77 36.58 13.24
N TRP A 411 24.91 35.89 13.13
CA TRP A 411 26.01 36.19 12.21
C TRP A 411 26.51 37.65 12.27
N GLN A 412 26.47 38.26 13.46
CA GLN A 412 26.93 39.64 13.69
C GLN A 412 28.42 39.66 14.11
N LEU A 413 29.32 39.94 13.18
CA LEU A 413 30.74 40.13 13.47
C LEU A 413 30.99 41.43 14.23
N GLN A 414 31.96 41.40 15.15
CA GLN A 414 32.40 42.58 15.89
C GLN A 414 33.92 42.68 15.86
N LYS A 415 34.45 43.75 15.25
CA LYS A 415 35.89 43.99 15.05
C LYS A 415 36.69 43.91 16.35
N SER A 416 36.17 44.47 17.44
CA SER A 416 36.87 44.47 18.73
C SER A 416 37.11 43.08 19.33
N LEU A 417 36.46 42.03 18.81
CA LEU A 417 36.65 40.65 19.23
C LEU A 417 37.72 39.92 18.41
N PHE A 418 38.21 40.51 17.33
CA PHE A 418 39.25 39.93 16.49
C PHE A 418 40.65 40.25 17.01
N GLU A 419 41.58 39.31 16.83
CA GLU A 419 43.00 39.63 16.84
C GLU A 419 43.31 40.59 15.67
N PRO A 420 44.08 41.69 15.89
CA PRO A 420 44.30 42.72 14.87
C PRO A 420 44.79 42.18 13.53
N GLU A 421 45.75 41.24 13.55
CA GLU A 421 46.31 40.63 12.34
C GLU A 421 45.27 39.81 11.55
N LEU A 422 44.36 39.13 12.25
CA LEU A 422 43.32 38.31 11.65
C LEU A 422 42.24 39.20 11.04
N TRP A 423 41.86 40.28 11.74
CA TRP A 423 40.97 41.30 11.21
C TRP A 423 41.54 41.96 9.96
N ASP A 424 42.81 42.36 9.97
CA ASP A 424 43.44 43.02 8.83
C ASP A 424 43.44 42.13 7.59
N LYS A 425 43.77 40.83 7.76
CA LYS A 425 43.63 39.85 6.67
C LYS A 425 42.20 39.75 6.18
N PHE A 426 41.22 39.60 7.09
CA PHE A 426 39.80 39.50 6.72
C PHE A 426 39.32 40.75 5.97
N TYR A 427 39.62 41.93 6.49
CA TYR A 427 39.28 43.20 5.88
C TYR A 427 39.90 43.36 4.49
N GLN A 428 41.18 43.04 4.32
CA GLN A 428 41.85 43.08 3.01
C GLN A 428 41.20 42.16 1.98
N TYR A 429 40.73 40.98 2.39
CA TYR A 429 40.01 40.09 1.48
C TYR A 429 38.60 40.59 1.22
N ALA A 430 37.78 40.80 2.25
CA ALA A 430 36.37 41.15 2.13
C ALA A 430 36.15 42.47 1.36
N SER A 431 37.01 43.46 1.58
CA SER A 431 36.93 44.77 0.93
C SER A 431 37.18 44.72 -0.58
N LYS A 432 37.88 43.71 -1.13
CA LYS A 432 38.19 43.63 -2.57
C LYS A 432 36.96 43.55 -3.47
N LYS A 433 35.86 42.94 -3.00
CA LYS A 433 34.63 42.75 -3.79
C LYS A 433 33.39 43.43 -3.24
N ASN A 434 33.43 43.97 -2.02
CA ASN A 434 32.29 44.61 -1.39
C ASN A 434 32.58 46.09 -1.06
N SER A 435 32.07 47.00 -1.91
CA SER A 435 32.23 48.44 -1.71
C SER A 435 31.45 48.98 -0.51
N LYS A 436 30.37 48.30 -0.08
CA LYS A 436 29.64 48.63 1.15
C LYS A 436 30.47 48.25 2.39
N PHE A 437 31.18 47.12 2.32
CA PHE A 437 32.11 46.68 3.37
C PHE A 437 33.19 47.74 3.65
N LYS A 438 33.80 48.33 2.60
CA LYS A 438 34.81 49.41 2.75
C LYS A 438 34.31 50.65 3.48
N LYS A 439 33.02 50.94 3.40
CA LYS A 439 32.40 52.15 3.97
C LYS A 439 31.74 51.89 5.33
N TYR A 440 31.82 50.66 5.84
CA TYR A 440 31.17 50.27 7.07
C TYR A 440 31.97 50.74 8.28
N ASP A 441 31.29 51.32 9.27
CA ASP A 441 31.91 51.76 10.52
C ASP A 441 32.03 50.57 11.49
N PHE A 442 33.06 49.75 11.28
CA PHE A 442 33.33 48.57 12.11
C PHE A 442 33.75 48.90 13.55
N ASP A 443 34.12 50.15 13.83
CA ASP A 443 34.54 50.56 15.18
C ASP A 443 33.31 50.80 16.08
N ASN A 444 32.19 51.23 15.49
CA ASN A 444 30.96 51.51 16.24
C ASN A 444 29.76 50.61 15.88
N GLN A 445 29.86 49.75 14.86
CA GLN A 445 28.75 48.93 14.38
C GLN A 445 29.12 47.44 14.20
N LYS A 446 28.17 46.56 14.52
CA LYS A 446 28.24 45.12 14.26
C LYS A 446 27.96 44.85 12.80
N TYR A 447 28.76 44.01 12.13
CA TYR A 447 28.59 43.70 10.71
C TYR A 447 27.89 42.36 10.50
N TRP A 448 26.85 42.33 9.66
CA TRP A 448 26.10 41.11 9.36
C TRP A 448 26.79 40.27 8.27
N LEU A 449 27.43 39.17 8.69
CA LEU A 449 28.11 38.21 7.81
C LEU A 449 27.11 37.27 7.13
N THR A 450 26.32 37.83 6.21
CA THR A 450 25.29 37.08 5.47
C THR A 450 25.78 36.52 4.14
N ASN A 451 26.88 37.05 3.60
CA ASN A 451 27.36 36.67 2.28
C ASN A 451 28.24 35.41 2.34
N ARG A 452 27.90 34.38 1.55
CA ARG A 452 28.67 33.14 1.40
C ARG A 452 30.14 33.38 1.05
N TRP A 453 30.43 34.34 0.19
CA TRP A 453 31.80 34.67 -0.19
C TRP A 453 32.61 35.24 1.00
N GLU A 454 31.96 36.04 1.85
CA GLU A 454 32.60 36.58 3.06
C GLU A 454 32.80 35.48 4.10
N LYS A 455 31.83 34.59 4.31
CA LYS A 455 31.98 33.38 5.14
C LYS A 455 33.15 32.51 4.66
N PHE A 456 33.25 32.27 3.35
CA PHE A 456 34.37 31.53 2.75
C PHE A 456 35.73 32.17 3.05
N LYS A 457 35.81 33.51 3.00
CA LYS A 457 37.05 34.23 3.36
C LYS A 457 37.36 34.15 4.84
N LEU A 458 36.35 34.20 5.71
CA LEU A 458 36.56 33.99 7.14
C LEU A 458 37.12 32.59 7.41
N VAL A 459 36.49 31.53 6.87
CA VAL A 459 37.01 30.16 6.99
C VAL A 459 38.45 30.06 6.50
N ALA A 460 38.77 30.65 5.35
CA ALA A 460 40.13 30.64 4.81
C ALA A 460 41.16 31.17 5.81
N ILE A 461 40.85 32.29 6.45
CA ILE A 461 41.75 32.93 7.40
C ILE A 461 41.83 32.15 8.71
N LEU A 462 40.72 31.56 9.17
CA LEU A 462 40.71 30.71 10.35
C LEU A 462 41.61 29.49 10.14
N VAL A 463 41.52 28.82 8.99
CA VAL A 463 42.42 27.71 8.66
C VAL A 463 43.86 28.19 8.55
N ASP A 464 44.14 29.24 7.76
CA ASP A 464 45.50 29.74 7.55
C ASP A 464 46.15 30.24 8.85
N SER A 465 45.35 30.59 9.89
CA SER A 465 45.85 30.99 11.21
C SER A 465 46.28 29.80 12.08
N GLN A 466 45.76 28.60 11.81
CA GLN A 466 46.11 27.37 12.52
C GLN A 466 47.18 26.58 11.74
N GLU A 467 47.02 26.46 10.43
CA GLU A 467 47.91 25.71 9.54
C GLU A 467 47.87 26.27 8.10
N THR A 468 48.96 26.92 7.68
CA THR A 468 49.02 27.70 6.42
C THR A 468 48.98 26.87 5.12
N ASP A 469 49.12 25.54 5.18
CA ASP A 469 49.14 24.65 4.01
C ASP A 469 48.36 23.34 4.24
N ASN A 470 47.20 23.43 4.88
CA ASN A 470 46.36 22.26 5.13
C ASN A 470 45.82 21.68 3.79
N PRO A 471 46.16 20.42 3.42
CA PRO A 471 45.78 19.84 2.14
C PRO A 471 44.27 19.62 1.99
N ASN A 472 43.56 19.37 3.10
CA ASN A 472 42.11 19.19 3.07
C ASN A 472 41.40 20.52 2.81
N TRP A 473 41.86 21.60 3.43
CA TRP A 473 41.36 22.93 3.14
C TRP A 473 41.68 23.37 1.71
N LYS A 474 42.89 23.08 1.21
CA LYS A 474 43.27 23.38 -0.17
C LYS A 474 42.29 22.75 -1.18
N TYR A 475 41.93 21.49 -0.97
CA TYR A 475 40.92 20.82 -1.78
C TYR A 475 39.55 21.52 -1.69
N ILE A 476 39.02 21.76 -0.48
CA ILE A 476 37.73 22.43 -0.27
C ILE A 476 37.72 23.81 -0.95
N LYS A 477 38.81 24.57 -0.80
CA LYS A 477 39.01 25.91 -1.38
C LYS A 477 38.98 25.90 -2.91
N GLU A 478 39.48 24.84 -3.54
CA GLU A 478 39.49 24.65 -4.99
C GLU A 478 38.15 24.09 -5.52
N SER A 479 37.48 23.23 -4.75
CA SER A 479 36.21 22.57 -5.14
C SER A 479 34.97 23.44 -4.96
N LEU A 480 34.89 24.27 -3.93
CA LEU A 480 33.73 25.13 -3.69
C LEU A 480 33.43 26.11 -4.84
N PRO A 481 34.43 26.75 -5.49
CA PRO A 481 34.22 27.50 -6.72
C PRO A 481 33.59 26.70 -7.87
N MET A 482 33.84 25.39 -7.96
CA MET A 482 33.25 24.53 -8.98
C MET A 482 31.73 24.40 -8.78
N LEU A 483 31.26 24.40 -7.52
CA LEU A 483 29.85 24.37 -7.16
C LEU A 483 29.17 25.74 -7.30
N GLU A 484 29.92 26.82 -7.06
CA GLU A 484 29.44 28.20 -7.12
C GLU A 484 28.85 28.56 -8.50
N TYR A 485 29.41 28.00 -9.59
CA TYR A 485 28.86 28.14 -10.93
C TYR A 485 27.39 27.68 -10.98
N TRP A 486 27.10 26.47 -10.51
CA TRP A 486 25.75 25.89 -10.54
C TRP A 486 24.78 26.68 -9.67
N ILE A 487 25.24 27.17 -8.53
CA ILE A 487 24.43 28.00 -7.62
C ILE A 487 24.08 29.34 -8.28
N LYS A 488 25.03 30.00 -8.95
CA LYS A 488 24.74 31.24 -9.71
C LYS A 488 23.80 30.99 -10.87
N LYS A 489 23.95 29.86 -11.57
CA LYS A 489 23.12 29.50 -12.72
C LYS A 489 21.72 29.05 -12.34
N ARG A 490 21.48 28.63 -11.09
CA ARG A 490 20.16 28.25 -10.55
C ARG A 490 19.07 29.26 -10.91
N ASN A 491 19.28 30.54 -10.61
CA ASN A 491 18.29 31.58 -10.90
C ASN A 491 18.06 31.72 -12.41
N LYS A 492 19.14 31.71 -13.22
CA LYS A 492 19.02 31.76 -14.68
C LYS A 492 18.24 30.56 -15.22
N MET A 493 18.54 29.34 -14.79
CA MET A 493 17.85 28.12 -15.21
C MET A 493 16.37 28.13 -14.85
N ILE A 494 16.02 28.55 -13.63
CA ILE A 494 14.63 28.60 -13.16
C ILE A 494 13.84 29.69 -13.91
N HIS A 495 14.42 30.86 -14.12
CA HIS A 495 13.71 31.99 -14.76
C HIS A 495 13.62 31.89 -16.28
N LEU A 496 14.37 30.99 -16.93
CA LEU A 496 14.29 30.79 -18.38
C LEU A 496 13.03 30.05 -18.85
N ALA A 497 12.23 29.46 -17.94
CA ALA A 497 11.00 28.72 -18.25
C ALA A 497 11.14 27.58 -19.28
N LYS A 498 12.36 27.08 -19.52
CA LYS A 498 12.66 25.97 -20.45
C LYS A 498 12.68 24.59 -19.78
N GLY A 499 12.33 24.53 -18.49
CA GLY A 499 12.51 23.34 -17.64
C GLY A 499 13.94 23.26 -17.09
N VAL A 500 14.10 22.58 -15.94
CA VAL A 500 15.41 22.36 -15.29
C VAL A 500 15.61 20.85 -15.13
N SER A 501 16.54 20.30 -15.90
CA SER A 501 16.93 18.89 -15.96
C SER A 501 18.44 18.71 -16.06
N LYS A 502 18.94 17.48 -15.85
CA LYS A 502 20.37 17.15 -16.01
C LYS A 502 20.87 17.47 -17.42
N THR A 503 20.04 17.22 -18.45
CA THR A 503 20.33 17.58 -19.84
C THR A 503 20.47 19.09 -20.03
N THR A 504 19.53 19.89 -19.50
CA THR A 504 19.62 21.36 -19.63
C THR A 504 20.80 21.95 -18.86
N MET A 505 21.25 21.30 -17.79
CA MET A 505 22.49 21.67 -17.10
C MET A 505 23.71 21.46 -18.01
N TRP A 506 23.79 20.32 -18.69
CA TRP A 506 24.83 20.02 -19.68
C TRP A 506 24.85 21.05 -20.82
N GLU A 507 23.70 21.30 -21.45
CA GLU A 507 23.57 22.29 -22.52
C GLU A 507 24.01 23.68 -22.08
N MET A 508 23.61 24.11 -20.88
CA MET A 508 24.00 25.41 -20.34
C MET A 508 25.51 25.52 -20.11
N LEU A 509 26.13 24.48 -19.58
CA LEU A 509 27.57 24.43 -19.35
C LEU A 509 28.35 24.52 -20.67
N GLU A 510 27.93 23.76 -21.69
CA GLU A 510 28.56 23.78 -23.00
C GLU A 510 28.42 25.13 -23.71
N LEU A 511 27.24 25.75 -23.61
CA LEU A 511 27.00 27.09 -24.15
C LEU A 511 27.88 28.13 -23.45
N ASP A 512 27.93 28.13 -22.12
CA ASP A 512 28.73 29.10 -21.35
C ASP A 512 30.24 28.91 -21.56
N ARG A 513 30.72 27.66 -21.76
CA ARG A 513 32.13 27.38 -22.12
C ARG A 513 32.54 27.99 -23.48
N LYS A 514 31.58 28.19 -24.37
CA LYS A 514 31.76 28.82 -25.68
C LYS A 514 31.44 30.32 -25.68
N SER A 515 31.08 30.90 -24.53
CA SER A 515 30.71 32.31 -24.41
C SER A 515 31.86 33.26 -24.81
N GLU A 516 31.52 34.36 -25.46
CA GLU A 516 32.44 35.46 -25.75
C GLU A 516 32.75 36.29 -24.49
N ASP A 517 31.85 36.26 -23.50
CA ASP A 517 32.09 36.86 -22.19
C ASP A 517 33.13 36.03 -21.42
N LYS A 518 34.33 36.60 -21.25
CA LYS A 518 35.46 35.97 -20.56
C LYS A 518 35.12 35.56 -19.13
N GLN A 519 34.29 36.32 -18.41
CA GLN A 519 33.92 35.97 -17.04
C GLN A 519 33.05 34.71 -17.05
N ILE A 520 32.01 34.69 -17.87
CA ILE A 520 31.10 33.54 -17.98
C ILE A 520 31.87 32.29 -18.43
N LYS A 521 32.74 32.45 -19.44
CA LYS A 521 33.58 31.36 -19.95
C LYS A 521 34.52 30.80 -18.88
N ASN A 522 35.20 31.66 -18.13
CA ASN A 522 36.12 31.22 -17.08
C ASN A 522 35.38 30.51 -15.94
N GLU A 523 34.22 31.02 -15.51
CA GLU A 523 33.39 30.36 -14.49
C GLU A 523 32.91 28.97 -14.98
N ALA A 524 32.54 28.84 -16.25
CA ALA A 524 32.10 27.57 -16.84
C ALA A 524 33.24 26.55 -17.10
N ILE A 525 34.46 27.03 -17.32
CA ILE A 525 35.65 26.16 -17.40
C ILE A 525 36.02 25.61 -16.02
N GLN A 526 35.84 26.41 -14.96
CA GLN A 526 36.09 25.99 -13.58
C GLN A 526 34.99 25.11 -12.98
N ALA A 527 33.78 25.12 -13.56
CA ALA A 527 32.67 24.31 -13.09
C ALA A 527 32.92 22.81 -13.30
N CYS A 528 32.52 22.01 -12.31
CA CYS A 528 32.43 20.57 -12.47
C CYS A 528 31.25 20.22 -13.41
N ASN A 529 31.35 19.08 -14.09
CA ASN A 529 30.27 18.61 -14.94
C ASN A 529 29.05 18.20 -14.09
N PRO A 530 27.81 18.24 -14.62
CA PRO A 530 26.61 17.89 -13.86
C PRO A 530 26.72 16.55 -13.11
N ASP A 531 27.25 15.52 -13.75
CA ASP A 531 27.36 14.18 -13.18
C ASP A 531 28.44 14.05 -12.09
N GLU A 532 29.34 15.04 -11.99
CA GLU A 532 30.42 15.09 -11.00
C GLU A 532 30.01 15.86 -9.73
N ILE A 533 28.90 16.62 -9.75
CA ILE A 533 28.55 17.52 -8.65
C ILE A 533 28.42 16.77 -7.32
N LEU A 534 27.76 15.61 -7.31
CA LEU A 534 27.61 14.81 -6.08
C LEU A 534 28.94 14.25 -5.59
N GLN A 535 29.83 13.85 -6.50
CA GLN A 535 31.16 13.36 -6.13
C GLN A 535 31.96 14.48 -5.46
N VAL A 536 31.99 15.67 -6.07
CA VAL A 536 32.65 16.86 -5.51
C VAL A 536 32.05 17.23 -4.16
N THR A 537 30.72 17.22 -4.04
CA THR A 537 30.02 17.54 -2.78
C THR A 537 30.38 16.53 -1.68
N SER A 538 30.44 15.23 -2.02
CA SER A 538 30.79 14.16 -1.08
C SER A 538 32.25 14.26 -0.63
N GLU A 539 33.18 14.55 -1.54
CA GLU A 539 34.59 14.73 -1.21
C GLU A 539 34.79 15.98 -0.33
N ILE A 540 34.06 17.06 -0.59
CA ILE A 540 34.05 18.24 0.30
C ILE A 540 33.64 17.85 1.73
N CYS A 541 32.58 17.05 1.90
CA CYS A 541 32.17 16.57 3.22
C CYS A 541 33.28 15.74 3.90
N SER A 542 33.88 14.79 3.17
CA SER A 542 34.98 13.95 3.68
C SER A 542 36.18 14.81 4.12
N ARG A 543 36.55 15.81 3.31
CA ARG A 543 37.65 16.74 3.60
C ARG A 543 37.32 17.66 4.77
N ALA A 544 36.06 18.06 4.95
CA ALA A 544 35.65 18.87 6.08
C ALA A 544 35.84 18.11 7.41
N PHE A 545 35.44 16.84 7.48
CA PHE A 545 35.71 16.01 8.67
C PHE A 545 37.22 15.89 8.95
N LYS A 546 38.02 15.59 7.91
CA LYS A 546 39.48 15.47 8.03
C LYS A 546 40.16 16.78 8.42
N LEU A 547 39.67 17.91 7.92
CA LEU A 547 40.14 19.25 8.28
C LEU A 547 39.96 19.52 9.77
N LEU A 548 38.84 19.09 10.34
CA LEU A 548 38.51 19.28 11.76
C LEU A 548 39.09 18.19 12.67
N GLY A 549 39.83 17.22 12.13
CA GLY A 549 40.34 16.08 12.91
C GLY A 549 39.24 15.13 13.41
N LEU A 550 38.08 15.14 12.76
CA LEU A 550 36.92 14.33 13.11
C LEU A 550 36.88 13.02 12.32
N GLU A 551 36.28 11.99 12.90
CA GLU A 551 36.02 10.74 12.21
C GLU A 551 34.94 10.94 11.13
N GLU A 552 35.24 10.46 9.92
CA GLU A 552 34.32 10.53 8.80
C GLU A 552 33.08 9.67 9.07
N LYS A 553 31.89 10.26 8.88
CA LYS A 553 30.63 9.57 9.13
C LYS A 553 30.30 8.61 7.98
N SER A 554 29.74 7.44 8.32
CA SER A 554 29.42 6.36 7.37
C SER A 554 28.41 6.72 6.27
N PHE A 555 27.64 7.78 6.45
CA PHE A 555 26.66 8.30 5.49
C PHE A 555 27.23 9.36 4.53
N VAL A 556 28.53 9.66 4.61
CA VAL A 556 29.27 10.46 3.63
C VAL A 556 29.80 9.54 2.54
N GLY A 557 29.44 9.82 1.29
CA GLY A 557 29.82 9.00 0.14
C GLY A 557 28.81 9.07 -0.99
N TYR A 558 29.26 8.71 -2.19
CA TYR A 558 28.46 8.75 -3.42
C TYR A 558 28.11 7.35 -3.95
N SER A 559 28.42 6.28 -3.21
CA SER A 559 28.05 4.92 -3.64
C SER A 559 26.56 4.68 -3.40
N SER A 560 25.99 3.71 -4.13
CA SER A 560 24.61 3.25 -3.91
C SER A 560 24.41 2.55 -2.56
N THR A 561 25.48 2.16 -1.88
CA THR A 561 25.44 1.50 -0.56
C THR A 561 25.62 2.48 0.60
N THR A 562 26.01 3.73 0.34
CA THR A 562 26.15 4.75 1.38
C THR A 562 24.76 5.11 1.94
N PRO A 563 24.52 4.96 3.25
CA PRO A 563 23.25 5.33 3.87
C PRO A 563 22.89 6.81 3.67
N TYR A 564 21.60 7.10 3.68
CA TYR A 564 21.05 8.46 3.55
C TYR A 564 20.82 9.07 4.92
N TYR A 565 21.91 9.31 5.65
CA TYR A 565 21.92 9.90 7.00
C TYR A 565 20.70 9.44 7.84
N LEU A 566 19.93 10.37 8.41
CA LEU A 566 18.77 10.09 9.26
C LEU A 566 17.66 9.30 8.54
N TYR A 567 17.53 9.47 7.22
CA TYR A 567 16.42 8.88 6.45
C TYR A 567 16.52 7.36 6.35
N SER A 568 17.74 6.81 6.22
CA SER A 568 17.93 5.36 6.21
C SER A 568 17.44 4.72 7.50
N GLU A 569 17.79 5.31 8.65
CA GLU A 569 17.39 4.76 9.95
C GLU A 569 15.86 4.84 10.17
N ILE A 570 15.24 5.96 9.78
CA ILE A 570 13.78 6.13 9.86
C ILE A 570 13.07 5.09 8.97
N ILE A 571 13.50 4.95 7.71
CA ILE A 571 12.92 3.98 6.77
C ILE A 571 13.10 2.56 7.30
N ASP A 572 14.30 2.18 7.73
CA ASP A 572 14.58 0.84 8.26
C ASP A 572 13.78 0.54 9.53
N TRP A 573 13.58 1.53 10.38
CA TRP A 573 12.73 1.38 11.57
C TRP A 573 11.27 1.15 11.17
N VAL A 574 10.70 1.99 10.28
CA VAL A 574 9.33 1.85 9.80
C VAL A 574 9.11 0.48 9.15
N LEU A 575 10.01 0.07 8.25
CA LEU A 575 9.88 -1.20 7.55
C LEU A 575 9.97 -2.41 8.48
N ARG A 576 10.91 -2.41 9.44
CA ARG A 576 10.99 -3.48 10.45
C ARG A 576 9.77 -3.51 11.35
N HIS A 577 9.24 -2.34 11.72
CA HIS A 577 8.06 -2.23 12.57
C HIS A 577 6.81 -2.80 11.88
N LEU A 578 6.59 -2.43 10.61
CA LEU A 578 5.48 -2.95 9.80
C LEU A 578 5.64 -4.44 9.46
N GLU A 579 6.86 -4.93 9.22
CA GLU A 579 7.09 -6.36 8.98
C GLU A 579 6.82 -7.20 10.23
N THR A 580 7.18 -6.69 11.42
CA THR A 580 6.86 -7.36 12.69
C THR A 580 5.34 -7.46 12.90
N ASP A 581 4.59 -6.41 12.55
CA ASP A 581 3.13 -6.45 12.56
C ASP A 581 2.55 -7.40 11.51
N LYS A 582 3.15 -7.46 10.31
CA LYS A 582 2.74 -8.38 9.22
C LYS A 582 2.80 -9.85 9.66
N LEU A 583 3.77 -10.22 10.49
CA LEU A 583 4.00 -11.58 10.98
C LEU A 583 3.07 -12.01 12.14
N ARG A 584 2.34 -11.07 12.76
CA ARG A 584 1.31 -11.34 13.78
C ARG A 584 -0.06 -11.60 13.16
#